data_AF-A0A954ZSK6-F1
#
_entry.id   AF-A0A954ZSK6-F1
#
_cell.length_a   1.000
_cell.length_b   1.000
_cell.length_c   1.000
_cell.angle_alpha   90.00
_cell.angle_beta   90.00
_cell.angle_gamma   90.00
#
_symmetry.space_group_name_H-M   'P 1'
#
loop_
_entity.id
_entity.type
_entity.pdbx_description
1 polymer ?
#
loop_
_entity_poly.entity_id
_entity_poly.type
_entity_poly.pdbx_seq_one_letter_code
_entity_poly.pdbx_strand_id
1 'polypeptide(L)'
;MIEPPSTPDNTSWAALLAGWVHYAQRAVALPNTEEGQRWKESVAPTIALHAHAMALGEIEKLDPEERPLAMDRAELGIKEHASTLNEIWRSEPMPGAIIELIEDAKHAWEVALHEGVAWIVKSERFKSFHPAELAEMLLNAGFIGEVLIATPGVEMFEGAPVAVCRENFGGQPDDDVLQMIDAFLHACDGEIDHPQIIRPICQVYRQFNFLAGGAQKDLVAPVTGELQAGQPLLLPVVSGGASCPVPLPPKLSKPLDPVPVEWLSDDDTENGMDSH
;
A
#
# COMPACT_ATOMS: atom_id res chain seq x y z
N MET A 1 -25.06 -29.80 -4.96
CA MET A 1 -24.90 -28.64 -4.06
C MET A 1 -24.45 -27.50 -4.94
N ILE A 2 -25.32 -26.50 -5.12
CA ILE A 2 -25.02 -25.31 -5.89
C ILE A 2 -24.83 -24.23 -4.84
N GLU A 3 -23.58 -23.87 -4.55
CA GLU A 3 -23.29 -22.64 -3.83
C GLU A 3 -23.66 -21.47 -4.75
N PRO A 4 -24.36 -20.44 -4.25
CA PRO A 4 -24.56 -19.23 -5.03
C PRO A 4 -23.19 -18.52 -5.16
N PRO A 5 -22.85 -17.97 -6.34
CA PRO A 5 -21.68 -17.13 -6.48
C PRO A 5 -21.86 -15.89 -5.60
N SER A 6 -20.85 -15.62 -4.78
CA SER A 6 -20.64 -14.33 -4.12
C SER A 6 -20.68 -13.25 -5.19
N THR A 7 -21.78 -12.52 -5.27
CA THR A 7 -21.91 -11.36 -6.15
C THR A 7 -20.86 -10.34 -5.71
N PRO A 8 -19.87 -9.98 -6.55
CA PRO A 8 -19.10 -8.79 -6.29
C PRO A 8 -20.08 -7.62 -6.26
N ASP A 9 -19.93 -6.73 -5.29
CA ASP A 9 -20.75 -5.53 -5.13
C ASP A 9 -20.39 -4.53 -6.24
N ASN A 10 -20.79 -4.88 -7.48
CA ASN A 10 -20.48 -4.16 -8.70
C ASN A 10 -21.45 -2.98 -8.82
N THR A 11 -21.29 -2.00 -7.94
CA THR A 11 -21.88 -0.67 -8.15
C THR A 11 -21.25 -0.11 -9.42
N SER A 12 -21.96 -0.27 -10.55
CA SER A 12 -21.46 0.21 -11.84
C SER A 12 -21.17 1.71 -11.80
N TRP A 13 -20.23 2.19 -12.60
CA TRP A 13 -19.94 3.63 -12.77
C TRP A 13 -21.21 4.47 -13.01
N ALA A 14 -22.17 3.93 -13.76
CA ALA A 14 -23.46 4.58 -13.99
C ALA A 14 -24.32 4.70 -12.72
N ALA A 15 -24.24 3.73 -11.80
CA ALA A 15 -24.93 3.76 -10.51
C ALA A 15 -24.25 4.74 -9.53
N LEU A 16 -22.92 4.81 -9.50
CA LEU A 16 -22.18 5.83 -8.73
C LEU A 16 -22.50 7.24 -9.24
N LEU A 17 -22.43 7.47 -10.55
CA LEU A 17 -22.80 8.75 -11.17
C LEU A 17 -24.27 9.11 -10.91
N ALA A 18 -25.19 8.16 -11.02
CA ALA A 18 -26.60 8.38 -10.70
C ALA A 18 -26.78 8.78 -9.22
N GLY A 19 -26.03 8.16 -8.31
CA GLY A 19 -25.98 8.50 -6.89
C GLY A 19 -25.56 9.96 -6.65
N TRP A 20 -24.46 10.41 -7.30
CA TRP A 20 -23.97 11.78 -7.19
C TRP A 20 -24.89 12.81 -7.84
N VAL A 21 -25.47 12.49 -9.00
CA VAL A 21 -26.49 13.33 -9.64
C VAL A 21 -27.71 13.47 -8.73
N HIS A 22 -28.16 12.37 -8.11
CA HIS A 22 -29.26 12.41 -7.14
C HIS A 22 -28.90 13.18 -5.87
N TYR A 23 -27.67 13.05 -5.36
CA TYR A 23 -27.19 13.80 -4.21
C TYR A 23 -27.16 15.31 -4.49
N ALA A 24 -26.58 15.73 -5.62
CA ALA A 24 -26.55 17.12 -6.06
C ALA A 24 -27.97 17.68 -6.27
N GLN A 25 -28.87 16.92 -6.90
CA GLN A 25 -30.26 17.32 -7.10
C GLN A 25 -31.02 17.48 -5.77
N ARG A 26 -30.83 16.55 -4.83
CA ARG A 26 -31.46 16.59 -3.51
C ARG A 26 -30.97 17.77 -2.68
N ALA A 27 -29.67 18.06 -2.73
CA ALA A 27 -29.10 19.20 -2.04
C ALA A 27 -29.68 20.53 -2.54
N VAL A 28 -29.81 20.71 -3.87
CA VAL A 28 -30.47 21.91 -4.45
C VAL A 28 -31.92 22.06 -3.94
N ALA A 29 -32.62 20.95 -3.71
CA ALA A 29 -34.00 20.92 -3.23
C ALA A 29 -34.16 21.14 -1.71
N LEU A 30 -33.06 21.26 -0.94
CA LEU A 30 -33.15 21.44 0.50
C LEU A 30 -33.79 22.80 0.88
N PRO A 31 -34.51 22.87 2.02
CA PRO A 31 -35.04 24.13 2.54
C PRO A 31 -33.94 25.16 2.74
N ASN A 32 -34.26 26.45 2.62
CA ASN A 32 -33.32 27.56 2.90
C ASN A 32 -33.18 27.80 4.41
N THR A 33 -32.98 26.75 5.19
CA THR A 33 -32.58 26.81 6.60
C THR A 33 -31.06 26.85 6.69
N GLU A 34 -30.51 27.27 7.83
CA GLU A 34 -29.05 27.27 8.03
C GLU A 34 -28.43 25.87 7.84
N GLU A 35 -29.11 24.82 8.30
CA GLU A 35 -28.70 23.44 8.09
C GLU A 35 -28.78 23.03 6.61
N GLY A 36 -29.88 23.38 5.92
CA GLY A 36 -30.02 23.09 4.48
C GLY A 36 -28.98 23.80 3.64
N GLN A 37 -28.56 25.00 4.04
CA GLN A 37 -27.49 25.76 3.39
C GLN A 37 -26.12 25.09 3.57
N ARG A 38 -25.78 24.63 4.79
CA ARG A 38 -24.54 23.86 5.03
C ARG A 38 -24.45 22.61 4.16
N TRP A 39 -25.56 21.87 4.04
CA TRP A 39 -25.62 20.70 3.16
C TRP A 39 -25.44 21.07 1.69
N LYS A 40 -26.06 22.16 1.21
CA LYS A 40 -25.86 22.66 -0.16
C LYS A 40 -24.40 23.01 -0.43
N GLU A 41 -23.75 23.70 0.51
CA GLU A 41 -22.35 24.12 0.40
C GLU A 41 -21.38 22.93 0.48
N SER A 42 -21.76 21.86 1.19
CA SER A 42 -20.95 20.63 1.29
C SER A 42 -20.92 19.81 0.00
N VAL A 43 -21.88 19.99 -0.92
CA VAL A 43 -22.01 19.11 -2.10
C VAL A 43 -20.76 19.07 -2.96
N ALA A 44 -20.24 20.24 -3.31
CA ALA A 44 -19.08 20.35 -4.21
C ALA A 44 -17.81 19.71 -3.62
N PRO A 45 -17.37 20.04 -2.39
CA PRO A 45 -16.20 19.41 -1.79
C PRO A 45 -16.40 17.90 -1.56
N THR A 46 -17.62 17.45 -1.21
CA THR A 46 -17.93 16.02 -1.09
C THR A 46 -17.76 15.29 -2.43
N ILE A 47 -18.32 15.82 -3.54
CA ILE A 47 -18.12 15.24 -4.87
C ILE A 47 -16.62 15.20 -5.24
N ALA A 48 -15.89 16.27 -4.93
CA ALA A 48 -14.47 16.36 -5.26
C ALA A 48 -13.62 15.34 -4.49
N LEU A 49 -13.86 15.14 -3.19
CA LEU A 49 -13.17 14.10 -2.39
C LEU A 49 -13.39 12.71 -2.97
N HIS A 50 -14.64 12.37 -3.33
CA HIS A 50 -14.93 11.08 -3.93
C HIS A 50 -14.28 10.93 -5.31
N ALA A 51 -14.26 12.00 -6.11
CA ALA A 51 -13.59 12.00 -7.41
C ALA A 51 -12.08 11.76 -7.26
N HIS A 52 -11.43 12.34 -6.24
CA HIS A 52 -10.03 12.05 -5.92
C HIS A 52 -9.85 10.59 -5.51
N ALA A 53 -10.65 10.06 -4.58
CA ALA A 53 -10.55 8.66 -4.14
C ALA A 53 -10.65 7.68 -5.31
N MET A 54 -11.62 7.89 -6.21
CA MET A 54 -11.82 7.06 -7.40
C MET A 54 -10.70 7.21 -8.43
N ALA A 55 -10.21 8.43 -8.66
CA ALA A 55 -9.11 8.67 -9.60
C ALA A 55 -7.79 8.07 -9.11
N LEU A 56 -7.54 8.09 -7.80
CA LEU A 56 -6.35 7.50 -7.17
C LEU A 56 -6.32 5.97 -7.33
N GLY A 57 -7.48 5.30 -7.28
CA GLY A 57 -7.56 3.86 -7.58
C GLY A 57 -7.20 3.49 -9.02
N GLU A 58 -7.08 4.47 -9.91
CA GLU A 58 -6.81 4.31 -11.34
C GLU A 58 -5.52 5.02 -11.77
N ILE A 59 -4.68 5.43 -10.80
CA ILE A 59 -3.45 6.20 -11.03
C ILE A 59 -2.48 5.48 -11.98
N GLU A 60 -2.50 4.15 -12.02
CA GLU A 60 -1.67 3.33 -12.91
C GLU A 60 -1.95 3.56 -14.40
N LYS A 61 -3.15 4.05 -14.74
CA LYS A 61 -3.53 4.35 -16.13
C LYS A 61 -2.88 5.64 -16.65
N LEU A 62 -2.32 6.46 -15.77
CA LEU A 62 -1.56 7.64 -16.16
C LEU A 62 -0.16 7.26 -16.64
N ASP A 63 0.38 8.09 -17.53
CA ASP A 63 1.79 8.04 -17.91
C ASP A 63 2.65 8.17 -16.63
N PRO A 64 3.66 7.32 -16.43
CA PRO A 64 4.58 7.41 -15.29
C PRO A 64 5.11 8.82 -15.03
N GLU A 65 5.39 9.61 -16.07
CA GLU A 65 5.90 10.99 -15.92
C GLU A 65 4.86 11.96 -15.33
N GLU A 66 3.56 11.68 -15.50
CA GLU A 66 2.46 12.52 -14.99
C GLU A 66 2.05 12.16 -13.56
N ARG A 67 2.35 10.94 -13.09
CA ARG A 67 1.92 10.43 -11.78
C ARG A 67 2.39 11.30 -10.61
N PRO A 68 3.66 11.76 -10.52
CA PRO A 68 4.09 12.60 -9.40
C PRO A 68 3.25 13.87 -9.25
N LEU A 69 3.00 14.57 -10.36
CA LEU A 69 2.19 15.78 -10.36
C LEU A 69 0.72 15.49 -10.04
N ALA A 70 0.18 14.35 -10.49
CA ALA A 70 -1.18 13.92 -10.15
C ALA A 70 -1.31 13.61 -8.65
N MET A 71 -0.32 12.93 -8.06
CA MET A 71 -0.26 12.63 -6.63
C MET A 71 -0.19 13.89 -5.76
N ASP A 72 0.67 14.85 -6.12
CA ASP A 72 0.76 16.15 -5.44
C ASP A 72 -0.57 16.93 -5.51
N ARG A 73 -1.20 16.94 -6.70
CA ARG A 73 -2.49 17.60 -6.89
C ARG A 73 -3.61 16.94 -6.10
N ALA A 74 -3.62 15.61 -6.02
CA ALA A 74 -4.59 14.88 -5.23
C ALA A 74 -4.43 15.18 -3.73
N GLU A 75 -3.19 15.19 -3.22
CA GLU A 75 -2.91 15.53 -1.83
C GLU A 75 -3.43 16.93 -1.46
N LEU A 76 -3.09 17.93 -2.30
CA LEU A 76 -3.53 19.31 -2.10
C LEU A 76 -5.06 19.43 -2.20
N GLY A 77 -5.67 18.84 -3.23
CA GLY A 77 -7.12 18.86 -3.42
C GLY A 77 -7.89 18.23 -2.26
N ILE A 78 -7.44 17.07 -1.77
CA ILE A 78 -8.02 16.42 -0.59
C ILE A 78 -7.94 17.33 0.64
N LYS A 79 -6.76 17.92 0.91
CA LYS A 79 -6.56 18.86 2.02
C LYS A 79 -7.45 20.10 1.90
N GLU A 80 -7.56 20.69 0.72
CA GLU A 80 -8.40 21.87 0.46
C GLU A 80 -9.89 21.58 0.67
N HIS A 81 -10.39 20.46 0.14
CA HIS A 81 -11.79 20.08 0.27
C HIS A 81 -12.16 19.66 1.71
N ALA A 82 -11.27 18.93 2.39
CA ALA A 82 -11.45 18.62 3.81
C ALA A 82 -11.46 19.90 4.66
N SER A 83 -10.55 20.85 4.40
CA SER A 83 -10.54 22.15 5.08
C SER A 83 -11.82 22.95 4.83
N THR A 84 -12.34 22.91 3.61
CA THR A 84 -13.59 23.59 3.24
C THR A 84 -14.78 23.01 4.01
N LEU A 85 -14.87 21.69 4.10
CA LEU A 85 -15.91 21.01 4.87
C LEU A 85 -15.80 21.32 6.37
N ASN A 86 -14.59 21.34 6.92
CA ASN A 86 -14.37 21.75 8.31
C ASN A 86 -14.85 23.18 8.59
N GLU A 87 -14.68 24.12 7.65
CA GLU A 87 -15.20 25.48 7.82
C GLU A 87 -16.73 25.54 7.72
N ILE A 88 -17.34 24.83 6.75
CA ILE A 88 -18.81 24.74 6.60
C ILE A 88 -19.47 24.22 7.88
N TRP A 89 -18.84 23.22 8.52
CA TRP A 89 -19.34 22.57 9.72
C TRP A 89 -18.74 23.12 11.01
N ARG A 90 -17.97 24.21 11.00
CA ARG A 90 -17.23 24.69 12.18
C ARG A 90 -18.07 24.91 13.45
N SER A 91 -19.34 25.27 13.29
CA SER A 91 -20.26 25.60 14.39
C SER A 91 -21.16 24.43 14.82
N GLU A 92 -21.07 23.28 14.15
CA GLU A 92 -21.93 22.12 14.36
C GLU A 92 -21.13 20.82 14.24
N PRO A 93 -21.59 19.69 14.80
CA PRO A 93 -20.95 18.41 14.53
C PRO A 93 -20.99 18.09 13.03
N MET A 94 -19.84 17.78 12.43
CA MET A 94 -19.79 17.29 11.06
C MET A 94 -20.47 15.92 10.97
N PRO A 95 -21.31 15.66 9.95
CA PRO A 95 -21.93 14.35 9.74
C PRO A 95 -20.89 13.25 9.57
N GLY A 96 -21.13 12.08 10.19
CA GLY A 96 -20.23 10.93 10.12
C GLY A 96 -19.87 10.51 8.69
N ALA A 97 -20.85 10.47 7.79
CA ALA A 97 -20.62 10.14 6.38
C ALA A 97 -19.66 11.11 5.64
N ILE A 98 -19.56 12.37 6.07
CA ILE A 98 -18.58 13.32 5.50
C ILE A 98 -17.19 13.04 6.09
N ILE A 99 -17.11 12.71 7.37
CA ILE A 99 -15.86 12.32 8.03
C ILE A 99 -15.30 11.05 7.37
N GLU A 100 -16.14 10.03 7.21
CA GLU A 100 -15.81 8.77 6.50
C GLU A 100 -15.27 9.08 5.11
N LEU A 101 -15.95 9.92 4.32
CA LEU A 101 -15.48 10.28 2.98
C LEU A 101 -14.13 10.98 2.95
N ILE A 102 -13.85 11.85 3.94
CA ILE A 102 -12.54 12.50 4.07
C ILE A 102 -11.46 11.45 4.36
N GLU A 103 -11.74 10.50 5.25
CA GLU A 103 -10.81 9.42 5.57
C GLU A 103 -10.62 8.47 4.38
N ASP A 104 -11.68 8.10 3.66
CA ASP A 104 -11.61 7.29 2.44
C ASP A 104 -10.70 7.92 1.38
N ALA A 105 -10.84 9.24 1.16
CA ALA A 105 -10.01 9.94 0.18
C ALA A 105 -8.54 9.99 0.58
N LYS A 106 -8.26 10.21 1.88
CA LYS A 106 -6.88 10.16 2.41
C LYS A 106 -6.30 8.76 2.32
N HIS A 107 -7.08 7.74 2.67
CA HIS A 107 -6.68 6.35 2.62
C HIS A 107 -6.37 5.92 1.18
N ALA A 108 -7.24 6.28 0.22
CA ALA A 108 -6.98 6.03 -1.20
C ALA A 108 -5.67 6.68 -1.68
N TRP A 109 -5.34 7.88 -1.20
CA TRP A 109 -4.09 8.55 -1.52
C TRP A 109 -2.88 7.84 -0.90
N GLU A 110 -2.98 7.40 0.35
CA GLU A 110 -1.93 6.64 1.03
C GLU A 110 -1.69 5.29 0.34
N VAL A 111 -2.74 4.55 -0.01
CA VAL A 111 -2.63 3.28 -0.75
C VAL A 111 -1.96 3.50 -2.11
N ALA A 112 -2.36 4.52 -2.86
CA ALA A 112 -1.76 4.85 -4.15
C ALA A 112 -0.26 5.23 -4.02
N LEU A 113 0.09 6.01 -2.99
CA LEU A 113 1.48 6.38 -2.70
C LEU A 113 2.36 5.17 -2.37
N HIS A 114 1.76 4.15 -1.77
CA HIS A 114 2.44 2.91 -1.39
C HIS A 114 2.27 1.78 -2.42
N GLU A 115 1.78 2.06 -3.62
CA GLU A 115 1.79 1.08 -4.70
C GLU A 115 3.23 0.74 -5.11
N GLY A 116 3.48 -0.53 -5.44
CA GLY A 116 4.75 -0.97 -5.99
C GLY A 116 4.69 -2.37 -6.57
N VAL A 117 5.86 -2.99 -6.69
CA VAL A 117 6.07 -4.33 -7.23
C VAL A 117 6.73 -5.20 -6.19
N ALA A 118 6.31 -6.47 -6.09
CA ALA A 118 6.90 -7.47 -5.23
C ALA A 118 7.32 -8.73 -5.98
N TRP A 119 8.41 -9.35 -5.51
CA TRP A 119 8.85 -10.68 -5.91
C TRP A 119 8.58 -11.64 -4.76
N ILE A 120 7.89 -12.75 -5.05
CA ILE A 120 7.43 -13.71 -4.04
C ILE A 120 8.24 -15.00 -4.17
N VAL A 121 8.62 -15.60 -3.04
CA VAL A 121 9.29 -16.91 -3.02
C VAL A 121 8.37 -17.98 -3.60
N LYS A 122 8.91 -18.77 -4.53
CA LYS A 122 8.26 -19.94 -5.11
C LYS A 122 8.81 -21.26 -4.57
N SER A 123 10.10 -21.32 -4.24
CA SER A 123 10.71 -22.50 -3.65
C SER A 123 10.37 -22.64 -2.17
N GLU A 124 10.63 -23.80 -1.56
CA GLU A 124 10.46 -23.97 -0.11
C GLU A 124 11.27 -22.93 0.69
N ARG A 125 12.44 -22.53 0.15
CA ARG A 125 13.39 -21.61 0.79
C ARG A 125 14.01 -20.68 -0.24
N PHE A 126 14.28 -19.45 0.18
CA PHE A 126 15.06 -18.46 -0.54
C PHE A 126 16.06 -17.77 0.39
N LYS A 127 17.28 -17.48 -0.10
CA LYS A 127 18.31 -16.70 0.60
C LYS A 127 18.95 -15.71 -0.35
N SER A 128 18.88 -14.44 0.02
CA SER A 128 19.64 -13.37 -0.65
C SER A 128 21.10 -13.34 -0.16
N PHE A 129 22.00 -12.92 -1.04
CA PHE A 129 23.32 -12.44 -0.65
C PHE A 129 23.31 -10.91 -0.49
N HIS A 130 24.47 -10.32 -0.18
CA HIS A 130 24.55 -8.88 0.11
C HIS A 130 24.24 -8.03 -1.14
N PRO A 131 23.29 -7.08 -1.10
CA PRO A 131 22.79 -6.35 -2.29
C PRO A 131 23.63 -5.09 -2.62
N ALA A 132 24.92 -5.07 -2.30
CA ALA A 132 25.74 -3.87 -2.49
C ALA A 132 25.87 -3.49 -3.98
N GLU A 133 26.10 -4.48 -4.82
CA GLU A 133 26.22 -4.30 -6.27
C GLU A 133 24.89 -3.85 -6.88
N LEU A 134 23.76 -4.41 -6.41
CA LEU A 134 22.43 -3.97 -6.83
C LEU A 134 22.19 -2.49 -6.47
N ALA A 135 22.53 -2.08 -5.24
CA ALA A 135 22.41 -0.69 -4.81
C ALA A 135 23.22 0.26 -5.71
N GLU A 136 24.47 -0.10 -6.00
CA GLU A 136 25.33 0.68 -6.89
C GLU A 136 24.75 0.78 -8.31
N MET A 137 24.25 -0.32 -8.87
CA MET A 137 23.61 -0.35 -10.19
C MET A 137 22.38 0.57 -10.27
N LEU A 138 21.48 0.48 -9.28
CA LEU A 138 20.27 1.30 -9.22
C LEU A 138 20.59 2.79 -9.13
N LEU A 139 21.55 3.16 -8.29
CA LEU A 139 21.97 4.56 -8.13
C LEU A 139 22.66 5.10 -9.39
N ASN A 140 23.47 4.28 -10.05
CA ASN A 140 24.09 4.64 -11.32
C ASN A 140 23.06 4.82 -12.45
N ALA A 141 21.91 4.12 -12.36
CA ALA A 141 20.77 4.30 -13.24
C ALA A 141 19.93 5.55 -12.89
N GLY A 142 20.24 6.25 -11.79
CA GLY A 142 19.49 7.42 -11.34
C GLY A 142 18.18 7.08 -10.64
N PHE A 143 18.00 5.84 -10.19
CA PHE A 143 16.79 5.43 -9.48
C PHE A 143 16.67 6.16 -8.13
N ILE A 144 15.57 6.86 -7.93
CA ILE A 144 15.29 7.65 -6.72
C ILE A 144 14.15 7.09 -5.85
N GLY A 145 13.58 5.95 -6.23
CA GLY A 145 12.52 5.29 -5.50
C GLY A 145 13.03 4.52 -4.27
N GLU A 146 12.30 3.47 -3.92
CA GLU A 146 12.57 2.65 -2.76
C GLU A 146 12.66 1.18 -3.17
N VAL A 147 13.71 0.50 -2.70
CA VAL A 147 13.92 -0.94 -2.87
C VAL A 147 14.20 -1.54 -1.51
N LEU A 148 13.36 -2.49 -1.09
CA LEU A 148 13.62 -3.34 0.07
C LEU A 148 13.92 -4.76 -0.42
N ILE A 149 14.93 -5.40 0.16
CA ILE A 149 15.34 -6.77 -0.15
C ILE A 149 15.40 -7.59 1.13
N ALA A 150 15.10 -8.88 1.04
CA ALA A 150 15.30 -9.86 2.10
C ALA A 150 16.68 -9.72 2.74
N THR A 151 16.71 -9.75 4.07
CA THR A 151 17.92 -9.60 4.87
C THR A 151 18.95 -10.65 4.44
N PRO A 152 20.17 -10.24 4.05
CA PRO A 152 21.16 -11.16 3.52
C PRO A 152 21.43 -12.35 4.45
N GLY A 153 21.38 -13.56 3.89
CA GLY A 153 21.61 -14.81 4.61
C GLY A 153 20.48 -15.28 5.53
N VAL A 154 19.37 -14.53 5.63
CA VAL A 154 18.16 -14.98 6.34
C VAL A 154 17.28 -15.80 5.39
N GLU A 155 16.78 -16.94 5.87
CA GLU A 155 15.84 -17.78 5.12
C GLU A 155 14.51 -17.07 4.99
N MET A 156 14.01 -16.96 3.77
CA MET A 156 12.64 -16.60 3.41
C MET A 156 11.93 -17.87 2.91
N PHE A 157 10.63 -18.00 3.13
CA PHE A 157 9.86 -19.21 2.82
C PHE A 157 8.82 -18.96 1.73
N GLU A 158 8.33 -20.05 1.12
CA GLU A 158 7.33 -20.04 0.05
C GLU A 158 6.15 -19.10 0.37
N GLY A 159 5.81 -18.22 -0.57
CA GLY A 159 4.73 -17.24 -0.42
C GLY A 159 5.14 -15.92 0.26
N ALA A 160 6.36 -15.80 0.79
CA ALA A 160 6.86 -14.53 1.34
C ALA A 160 7.42 -13.61 0.23
N PRO A 161 7.18 -12.30 0.28
CA PRO A 161 7.93 -11.32 -0.50
C PRO A 161 9.42 -11.33 -0.13
N VAL A 162 10.31 -11.36 -1.13
CA VAL A 162 11.77 -11.25 -0.97
C VAL A 162 12.33 -9.92 -1.42
N ALA A 163 11.56 -9.20 -2.23
CA ALA A 163 11.87 -7.85 -2.64
C ALA A 163 10.56 -7.09 -2.83
N VAL A 164 10.59 -5.81 -2.48
CA VAL A 164 9.57 -4.85 -2.90
C VAL A 164 10.27 -3.63 -3.48
N CYS A 165 9.70 -3.06 -4.53
CA CYS A 165 10.23 -1.89 -5.20
C CYS A 165 9.09 -0.94 -5.57
N ARG A 166 9.30 0.37 -5.41
CA ARG A 166 8.36 1.39 -5.86
C ARG A 166 9.07 2.65 -6.30
N GLU A 167 8.42 3.41 -7.15
CA GLU A 167 8.81 4.79 -7.44
C GLU A 167 8.62 5.69 -6.21
N ASN A 168 9.27 6.86 -6.22
CA ASN A 168 9.23 7.80 -5.08
C ASN A 168 7.82 8.32 -4.75
N PHE A 169 6.91 8.32 -5.74
CA PHE A 169 5.52 8.74 -5.59
C PHE A 169 4.53 7.57 -5.68
N GLY A 170 5.02 6.35 -5.45
CA GLY A 170 4.26 5.12 -5.68
C GLY A 170 4.22 4.72 -7.14
N GLY A 171 3.85 3.47 -7.36
CA GLY A 171 3.72 2.88 -8.69
C GLY A 171 4.90 1.99 -9.07
N GLN A 172 4.67 1.23 -10.15
CA GLN A 172 5.66 0.35 -10.75
C GLN A 172 6.86 1.16 -11.31
N PRO A 173 8.10 0.78 -10.93
CA PRO A 173 9.32 1.30 -11.55
C PRO A 173 9.47 0.92 -13.03
N ASP A 174 10.35 1.65 -13.73
CA ASP A 174 10.70 1.37 -15.12
C ASP A 174 11.26 -0.05 -15.32
N ASP A 175 11.06 -0.60 -16.52
CA ASP A 175 11.45 -1.97 -16.87
C ASP A 175 12.95 -2.26 -16.65
N ASP A 176 13.82 -1.27 -16.85
CA ASP A 176 15.25 -1.40 -16.61
C ASP A 176 15.56 -1.64 -15.11
N VAL A 177 14.86 -0.92 -14.21
CA VAL A 177 14.97 -1.10 -12.75
C VAL A 177 14.48 -2.49 -12.35
N LEU A 178 13.33 -2.90 -12.90
CA LEU A 178 12.77 -4.22 -12.65
C LEU A 178 13.72 -5.33 -13.11
N GLN A 179 14.34 -5.18 -14.29
CA GLN A 179 15.30 -6.14 -14.82
C GLN A 179 16.57 -6.25 -13.94
N MET A 180 17.07 -5.15 -13.39
CA MET A 180 18.22 -5.17 -12.48
C MET A 180 17.92 -5.95 -11.20
N ILE A 181 16.74 -5.72 -10.61
CA ILE A 181 16.29 -6.43 -9.40
C ILE A 181 16.06 -7.91 -9.72
N ASP A 182 15.38 -8.20 -10.82
CA ASP A 182 15.09 -9.56 -11.26
C ASP A 182 16.38 -10.36 -11.50
N ALA A 183 17.37 -9.78 -12.17
CA ALA A 183 18.67 -10.40 -12.39
C ALA A 183 19.42 -10.69 -11.08
N PHE A 184 19.37 -9.76 -10.11
CA PHE A 184 19.95 -9.97 -8.79
C PHE A 184 19.27 -11.12 -8.04
N LEU A 185 17.93 -11.14 -8.02
CA LEU A 185 17.18 -12.16 -7.29
C LEU A 185 17.35 -13.56 -7.91
N HIS A 186 17.45 -13.67 -9.24
CA HIS A 186 17.75 -14.94 -9.92
C HIS A 186 19.18 -15.45 -9.69
N ALA A 187 20.10 -14.60 -9.25
CA ALA A 187 21.44 -15.00 -8.84
C ALA A 187 21.48 -15.53 -7.39
N CYS A 188 20.40 -15.33 -6.61
CA CYS A 188 20.30 -15.78 -5.22
C CYS A 188 19.98 -17.29 -5.12
N ASP A 189 20.00 -17.83 -3.90
CA ASP A 189 19.67 -19.24 -3.65
C ASP A 189 18.16 -19.41 -3.44
N GLY A 190 17.45 -19.94 -4.43
CA GLY A 190 16.00 -20.15 -4.41
C GLY A 190 15.32 -19.76 -5.72
N GLU A 191 14.03 -20.04 -5.82
CA GLU A 191 13.18 -19.64 -6.95
C GLU A 191 12.17 -18.57 -6.49
N ILE A 192 11.88 -17.62 -7.37
CA ILE A 192 10.89 -16.57 -7.18
C ILE A 192 9.86 -16.63 -8.31
N ASP A 193 8.66 -16.10 -8.06
CA ASP A 193 7.70 -15.80 -9.09
C ASP A 193 8.05 -14.49 -9.82
N HIS A 194 7.40 -14.27 -10.97
CA HIS A 194 7.48 -13.00 -11.68
C HIS A 194 7.01 -11.83 -10.80
N PRO A 195 7.56 -10.62 -11.01
CA PRO A 195 7.13 -9.43 -10.28
C PRO A 195 5.61 -9.22 -10.39
N GLN A 196 4.97 -8.95 -9.26
CA GLN A 196 3.54 -8.67 -9.18
C GLN A 196 3.32 -7.27 -8.62
N ILE A 197 2.38 -6.52 -9.19
CA ILE A 197 1.95 -5.24 -8.62
C ILE A 197 1.24 -5.55 -7.29
N ILE A 198 1.66 -4.86 -6.23
CA ILE A 198 1.02 -4.95 -4.91
C ILE A 198 0.63 -3.55 -4.41
N ARG A 199 -0.52 -3.49 -3.73
CA ARG A 199 -1.14 -2.26 -3.22
C ARG A 199 -1.70 -2.55 -1.83
N PRO A 200 -1.15 -1.95 -0.76
CA PRO A 200 0.14 -1.26 -0.69
C PRO A 200 1.32 -2.25 -0.75
N ILE A 201 2.56 -1.73 -0.83
CA ILE A 201 3.76 -2.52 -0.57
C ILE A 201 3.74 -3.07 0.85
N CYS A 202 4.46 -4.17 1.07
CA CYS A 202 4.42 -4.91 2.32
C CYS A 202 5.81 -5.08 2.94
N GLN A 203 5.79 -5.43 4.22
CA GLN A 203 6.93 -5.88 5.00
C GLN A 203 6.66 -7.30 5.50
N VAL A 204 7.72 -8.08 5.70
CA VAL A 204 7.64 -9.43 6.25
C VAL A 204 8.21 -9.41 7.68
N TYR A 205 7.42 -9.87 8.64
CA TYR A 205 7.79 -9.94 10.05
C TYR A 205 7.89 -11.38 10.52
N ARG A 206 9.09 -11.81 10.90
CA ARG A 206 9.26 -13.11 11.56
C ARG A 206 8.79 -13.04 13.00
N GLN A 207 7.76 -13.81 13.32
CA GLN A 207 7.22 -13.91 14.67
C GLN A 207 7.84 -15.09 15.41
N PHE A 208 8.19 -14.86 16.67
CA PHE A 208 8.87 -15.83 17.52
C PHE A 208 7.97 -16.26 18.66
N ASN A 209 7.95 -17.56 18.93
CA ASN A 209 7.40 -18.11 20.16
C ASN A 209 8.55 -18.59 21.04
N PHE A 210 8.93 -17.77 22.01
CA PHE A 210 10.02 -18.07 22.93
C PHE A 210 9.75 -19.30 23.82
N LEU A 211 8.49 -19.62 24.08
CA LEU A 211 8.12 -20.84 24.83
C LEU A 211 8.27 -22.09 23.97
N ALA A 212 7.99 -22.01 22.67
CA ALA A 212 8.21 -23.09 21.71
C ALA A 212 9.66 -23.16 21.19
N GLY A 213 10.49 -22.15 21.50
CA GLY A 213 11.93 -22.17 21.27
C GLY A 213 12.38 -21.76 19.86
N GLY A 214 11.58 -20.98 19.11
CA GLY A 214 11.98 -20.59 17.76
C GLY A 214 11.02 -19.66 17.01
N ALA A 215 11.31 -19.48 15.72
CA ALA A 215 10.41 -18.83 14.77
C ALA A 215 9.12 -19.67 14.63
N GLN A 216 7.98 -19.00 14.58
CA GLN A 216 6.67 -19.63 14.51
C GLN A 216 6.01 -19.44 13.15
N LYS A 217 6.08 -18.23 12.60
CA LYS A 217 5.50 -17.85 11.31
C LYS A 217 6.15 -16.58 10.79
N ASP A 218 6.00 -16.35 9.49
CA ASP A 218 6.28 -15.06 8.86
C ASP A 218 4.95 -14.39 8.53
N LEU A 219 4.76 -13.17 9.03
CA LEU A 219 3.59 -12.34 8.77
C LEU A 219 3.92 -11.29 7.72
N VAL A 220 3.25 -11.34 6.58
CA VAL A 220 3.30 -10.31 5.54
C VAL A 220 2.23 -9.28 5.87
N ALA A 221 2.63 -8.04 6.08
CA ALA A 221 1.72 -6.96 6.43
C ALA A 221 1.98 -5.73 5.55
N PRO A 222 0.93 -4.97 5.19
CA PRO A 222 1.05 -3.63 4.62
C PRO A 222 2.09 -2.77 5.35
N VAL A 223 2.82 -1.92 4.63
CA VAL A 223 3.66 -0.89 5.27
C VAL A 223 2.83 0.27 5.83
N THR A 224 1.58 0.38 5.40
CA THR A 224 0.59 1.32 5.92
C THR A 224 -0.08 0.73 7.16
N GLY A 225 -0.48 1.57 8.11
CA GLY A 225 -1.16 1.13 9.33
C GLY A 225 -0.22 0.77 10.49
N GLU A 226 -0.65 -0.17 11.34
CA GLU A 226 0.04 -0.48 12.59
C GLU A 226 1.29 -1.36 12.39
N LEU A 227 2.35 -1.03 13.14
CA LEU A 227 3.57 -1.82 13.16
C LEU A 227 3.33 -3.19 13.80
N GLN A 228 3.70 -4.23 13.07
CA GLN A 228 3.53 -5.60 13.53
C GLN A 228 4.68 -6.03 14.45
N ALA A 229 4.35 -6.89 15.42
CA ALA A 229 5.36 -7.52 16.26
C ALA A 229 6.17 -8.55 15.46
N GLY A 230 7.48 -8.59 15.69
CA GLY A 230 8.39 -9.53 15.06
C GLY A 230 9.69 -8.88 14.59
N GLN A 231 10.55 -9.68 13.97
CA GLN A 231 11.75 -9.17 13.30
C GLN A 231 11.42 -8.84 11.85
N PRO A 232 11.60 -7.58 11.37
CA PRO A 232 11.43 -7.26 9.97
C PRO A 232 12.51 -7.98 9.14
N LEU A 233 12.09 -8.55 8.02
CA LEU A 233 12.97 -9.36 7.17
C LEU A 233 13.36 -8.65 5.87
N LEU A 234 12.60 -7.66 5.41
CA LEU A 234 13.01 -6.81 4.29
C LEU A 234 13.72 -5.57 4.81
N LEU A 235 14.90 -5.29 4.25
CA LEU A 235 15.71 -4.12 4.59
C LEU A 235 15.77 -3.17 3.40
N PRO A 236 15.70 -1.85 3.63
CA PRO A 236 15.91 -0.89 2.57
C PRO A 236 17.36 -1.01 2.06
N VAL A 237 17.49 -1.05 0.73
CA VAL A 237 18.77 -1.09 0.00
C VAL A 237 19.01 0.25 -0.70
N VAL A 238 17.95 0.80 -1.31
CA VAL A 238 17.92 2.16 -1.86
C VAL A 238 16.66 2.84 -1.32
N SER A 239 16.79 4.09 -0.91
CA SER A 239 15.67 4.94 -0.51
C SER A 239 15.96 6.39 -0.90
N GLY A 240 15.08 7.01 -1.69
CA GLY A 240 15.20 8.43 -2.04
C GLY A 240 16.46 8.76 -2.83
N GLY A 241 16.96 7.83 -3.64
CA GLY A 241 18.21 8.01 -4.40
C GLY A 241 19.48 7.91 -3.56
N ALA A 242 19.43 7.30 -2.38
CA ALA A 242 20.59 7.02 -1.54
C ALA A 242 20.67 5.53 -1.18
N SER A 243 21.90 5.01 -1.08
CA SER A 243 22.15 3.66 -0.58
C SER A 243 21.89 3.59 0.92
N CYS A 244 21.21 2.55 1.37
CA CYS A 244 21.00 2.27 2.79
C CYS A 244 22.04 1.28 3.33
N PRO A 245 22.42 1.37 4.62
CA PRO A 245 23.34 0.42 5.23
C PRO A 245 22.68 -0.95 5.38
N VAL A 246 23.27 -1.98 4.76
CA VAL A 246 22.83 -3.36 4.87
C VAL A 246 23.86 -4.14 5.70
N PRO A 247 23.45 -4.93 6.71
CA PRO A 247 24.37 -5.72 7.50
C PRO A 247 24.94 -6.88 6.69
N LEU A 248 26.16 -7.30 7.04
CA LEU A 248 26.72 -8.54 6.51
C LEU A 248 25.87 -9.74 6.94
N PRO A 249 25.77 -10.79 6.10
CA PRO A 249 25.06 -12.00 6.46
C PRO A 249 25.54 -12.57 7.79
N PRO A 250 24.64 -13.05 8.66
CA PRO A 250 25.04 -13.74 9.87
C PRO A 250 25.92 -14.95 9.52
N LYS A 251 26.86 -15.28 10.41
CA LYS A 251 27.66 -16.51 10.25
C LYS A 251 26.72 -17.71 10.19
N LEU A 252 27.00 -18.63 9.26
CA LEU A 252 26.27 -19.88 9.01
C LEU A 252 25.58 -20.42 10.28
N SER A 253 24.28 -20.18 10.37
CA SER A 253 23.41 -20.78 11.38
C SER A 253 22.89 -22.12 10.85
N LYS A 254 22.38 -22.96 11.75
CA LYS A 254 21.61 -24.13 11.32
C LYS A 254 20.42 -23.65 10.48
N PRO A 255 20.07 -24.37 9.39
CA PRO A 255 18.83 -24.09 8.66
C PRO A 255 17.65 -24.10 9.64
N LEU A 256 16.74 -23.15 9.48
CA LEU A 256 15.48 -23.12 10.20
C LEU A 256 14.55 -24.18 9.60
N ASP A 257 13.67 -24.72 10.42
CA ASP A 257 12.52 -25.45 9.92
C ASP A 257 11.60 -24.45 9.19
N PRO A 258 10.99 -24.84 8.06
CA PRO A 258 10.08 -23.95 7.35
C PRO A 258 8.92 -23.53 8.25
N VAL A 259 8.63 -22.23 8.25
CA VAL A 259 7.48 -21.67 8.97
C VAL A 259 6.41 -21.24 7.98
N PRO A 260 5.12 -21.31 8.37
CA PRO A 260 4.05 -20.79 7.52
C PRO A 260 4.21 -19.29 7.27
N VAL A 261 3.85 -18.87 6.06
CA VAL A 261 3.72 -17.47 5.68
C VAL A 261 2.24 -17.11 5.68
N GLU A 262 1.88 -16.05 6.41
CA GLU A 262 0.51 -15.55 6.50
C GLU A 262 0.46 -14.11 6.00
N TRP A 263 -0.53 -13.78 5.16
CA TRP A 263 -0.79 -12.42 4.71
C TRP A 263 -1.88 -11.82 5.61
N LEU A 264 -1.59 -10.66 6.19
CA LEU A 264 -2.60 -9.87 6.90
C LEU A 264 -3.63 -9.39 5.88
N SER A 265 -4.91 -9.74 6.11
CA SER A 265 -5.99 -9.27 5.24
C SER A 265 -6.43 -7.86 5.66
N ASP A 266 -6.93 -7.06 4.71
CA ASP A 266 -7.43 -5.70 5.00
C ASP A 266 -8.57 -5.69 6.02
N ASP A 267 -9.33 -6.80 6.14
CA ASP A 267 -10.42 -6.98 7.11
C ASP A 267 -9.94 -7.18 8.57
N ASP A 268 -8.67 -7.57 8.77
CA ASP A 268 -8.13 -7.84 10.10
C ASP A 268 -7.70 -6.54 10.83
N THR A 269 -7.56 -5.43 10.10
CA THR A 269 -7.18 -4.12 10.65
C THR A 269 -8.32 -3.41 11.41
N GLU A 270 -9.59 -3.72 11.11
CA GLU A 270 -10.74 -3.09 11.80
C GLU A 270 -11.09 -3.75 13.15
N ASN A 271 -10.74 -5.03 13.34
CA ASN A 271 -11.13 -5.79 14.54
C ASN A 271 -10.23 -5.58 15.77
N GLY A 272 -9.19 -4.75 15.67
CA GLY A 272 -8.28 -4.42 16.78
C GLY A 272 -8.86 -3.46 17.83
N MET A 273 -9.97 -2.77 17.52
CA MET A 273 -10.49 -1.69 18.38
C MET A 273 -11.37 -2.14 19.56
N ASP A 274 -11.76 -3.42 19.65
CA ASP A 274 -12.75 -3.89 20.65
C ASP A 274 -12.15 -4.70 21.81
N SER A 275 -10.86 -4.51 22.16
CA SER A 275 -10.26 -5.23 23.29
C SER A 275 -9.47 -4.36 24.27
N HIS A 276 -10.14 -3.39 24.90
CA HIS A 276 -9.71 -2.82 26.19
C HIS A 276 -10.88 -2.62 27.17
#